data_AF-A0A5P8MU35-F1
#
_entry.id   AF-A0A5P8MU35-F1
#
_cell.length_a   1.000
_cell.length_b   1.000
_cell.length_c   1.000
_cell.angle_alpha   90.00
_cell.angle_beta   90.00
_cell.angle_gamma   90.00
#
_symmetry.space_group_name_H-M   'P 1'
#
loop_
_entity.id
_entity.type
_entity.pdbx_description
1 polymer ?
#
loop_
_entity_poly.entity_id
_entity_poly.type
_entity_poly.pdbx_seq_one_letter_code
_entity_poly.pdbx_strand_id
1 'polypeptide(L)' 'MTDTNRDSSLAREAAEYIATLAQELATMAAAQRLDLLRYLLEMARDEARMIAVERLQRPEDR' A
#
# COMPACT_ATOMS: atom_id res chain seq x y z
N MET A 1 -0.76 -11.16 -24.54
CA MET A 1 0.49 -11.04 -23.75
C MET A 1 0.74 -9.62 -23.24
N THR A 2 -0.24 -8.69 -23.27
CA THR A 2 -0.08 -7.29 -22.79
C THR A 2 -0.93 -6.95 -21.57
N ASP A 3 -2.03 -7.69 -21.31
CA ASP A 3 -2.98 -7.36 -20.24
C ASP A 3 -2.42 -7.63 -18.84
N THR A 4 -1.73 -8.75 -18.64
CA THR A 4 -1.15 -9.15 -17.34
C THR A 4 -0.17 -8.11 -16.78
N ASN A 5 0.63 -7.50 -17.64
CA ASN A 5 1.64 -6.52 -17.23
C ASN A 5 1.00 -5.16 -16.85
N ARG A 6 -0.12 -4.82 -17.49
CA ARG A 6 -0.91 -3.61 -17.19
C ARG A 6 -1.66 -3.74 -15.86
N ASP A 7 -2.26 -4.89 -15.61
CA ASP A 7 -2.94 -5.20 -14.35
C ASP A 7 -1.96 -5.23 -13.16
N SER A 8 -0.71 -5.62 -13.41
CA SER A 8 0.34 -5.56 -12.41
C SER A 8 0.74 -4.12 -12.04
N SER A 9 0.92 -3.25 -13.05
CA SER A 9 1.22 -1.83 -12.84
C SER A 9 0.11 -1.10 -12.09
N LEU A 10 -1.15 -1.31 -12.49
CA LEU A 10 -2.31 -0.65 -11.86
C LEU A 10 -2.47 -1.02 -10.39
N ALA A 11 -2.28 -2.29 -10.04
CA ALA A 11 -2.36 -2.71 -8.64
C ALA A 11 -1.23 -2.14 -7.79
N ARG A 12 -0.03 -1.98 -8.37
CA ARG A 12 1.10 -1.35 -7.68
C ARG A 12 0.83 0.14 -7.45
N GLU A 13 0.36 0.86 -8.47
CA GLU A 13 -0.03 2.26 -8.36
C GLU A 13 -1.12 2.44 -7.29
N ALA A 14 -2.12 1.55 -7.27
CA ALA A 14 -3.16 1.54 -6.25
C ALA A 14 -2.58 1.29 -4.84
N ALA A 15 -1.65 0.36 -4.69
CA ALA A 15 -1.01 0.07 -3.41
C ALA A 15 -0.15 1.24 -2.91
N GLU A 16 0.61 1.89 -3.79
CA GLU A 16 1.38 3.10 -3.47
C GLU A 16 0.47 4.27 -3.08
N TYR A 17 -0.66 4.42 -3.78
CA TYR A 17 -1.68 5.43 -3.46
C TYR A 17 -2.32 5.19 -2.10
N ILE A 18 -2.72 3.95 -1.80
CA ILE A 18 -3.27 3.56 -0.49
C ILE A 18 -2.27 3.82 0.64
N ALA A 19 -0.99 3.48 0.43
CA ALA A 19 0.06 3.73 1.42
C ALA A 19 0.23 5.24 1.72
N THR A 20 0.05 6.08 0.70
CA THR A 20 0.10 7.54 0.84
C THR A 20 -1.08 8.06 1.64
N LEU A 21 -2.32 7.67 1.29
CA LEU A 21 -3.52 8.04 2.03
C LEU A 21 -3.47 7.59 3.49
N ALA A 22 -3.03 6.36 3.74
CA ALA A 22 -2.91 5.82 5.08
C ALA A 22 -1.94 6.65 5.95
N GLN A 23 -0.84 7.15 5.38
CA GLN A 23 0.09 8.04 6.06
C GLN A 23 -0.54 9.39 6.41
N GLU A 24 -1.26 10.00 5.48
CA GLU A 24 -1.93 11.30 5.70
C GLU A 24 -2.97 11.16 6.83
N LEU A 25 -3.80 10.12 6.77
CA LEU A 25 -4.79 9.83 7.80
C LEU A 25 -4.16 9.50 9.15
N ALA A 26 -3.03 8.78 9.19
CA ALA A 26 -2.32 8.49 10.43
C ALA A 26 -1.81 9.77 11.09
N THR A 27 -1.35 10.72 10.27
CA THR A 27 -0.91 12.05 10.72
C THR A 27 -2.07 12.84 11.34
N MET A 28 -3.26 12.80 10.70
CA MET A 28 -4.48 13.41 11.24
C MET A 28 -4.94 12.73 12.53
N ALA A 29 -4.89 11.40 12.60
CA ALA A 29 -5.24 10.62 13.79
C ALA A 29 -4.29 10.95 14.97
N ALA A 30 -3.00 11.13 14.70
CA ALA A 30 -2.01 11.55 15.69
C ALA A 30 -2.35 12.94 16.25
N ALA A 31 -2.70 13.90 15.40
CA ALA A 31 -3.09 15.25 15.82
C ALA A 31 -4.30 15.26 16.76
N GLN A 32 -5.22 14.29 16.58
CA GLN A 32 -6.44 14.14 17.37
C GLN A 32 -6.30 13.14 18.53
N ARG A 33 -5.09 12.62 18.81
CA ARG A 33 -4.81 11.62 19.85
C ARG A 33 -5.64 10.33 19.71
N LEU A 34 -5.92 9.92 18.47
CA LEU A 34 -6.62 8.68 18.15
C LEU A 34 -5.62 7.54 17.95
N ASP A 35 -4.99 7.09 19.03
CA ASP A 35 -3.83 6.20 18.98
C ASP A 35 -4.11 4.85 18.30
N LEU A 36 -5.26 4.24 18.58
CA LEU A 36 -5.67 2.99 17.93
C LEU A 36 -5.86 3.17 16.42
N LEU A 37 -6.50 4.27 16.01
CA LEU A 37 -6.72 4.56 14.59
C LEU A 37 -5.39 4.81 13.88
N ARG A 38 -4.48 5.59 14.50
CA ARG A 38 -3.12 5.79 13.98
C ARG A 38 -2.41 4.46 13.78
N TYR A 39 -2.44 3.59 14.77
CA TYR A 39 -1.81 2.28 14.70
C TYR A 39 -2.35 1.42 13.54
N LEU A 40 -3.68 1.37 13.37
CA LEU A 40 -4.29 0.64 12.26
C LEU A 40 -3.92 1.21 10.89
N LEU A 41 -3.82 2.53 10.78
CA LEU A 41 -3.43 3.20 9.53
C LEU A 41 -1.95 2.98 9.21
N GLU A 42 -1.07 2.98 10.21
CA GLU A 42 0.34 2.61 10.05
C GLU A 42 0.49 1.16 9.59
N MET A 43 -0.27 0.23 10.18
CA MET A 43 -0.31 -1.16 9.73
C MET A 43 -0.80 -1.31 8.29
N ALA A 44 -1.89 -0.62 7.92
CA ALA A 44 -2.42 -0.65 6.56
C ALA A 44 -1.44 -0.08 5.52
N ARG A 45 -0.68 0.96 5.89
CA ARG A 45 0.40 1.53 5.07
C ARG A 45 1.50 0.51 4.83
N ASP A 46 1.94 -0.18 5.87
CA ASP A 46 3.02 -1.17 5.77
C ASP A 46 2.58 -2.34 4.89
N GLU A 47 1.34 -2.83 5.04
CA GLU A 47 0.76 -3.86 4.18
C GLU A 47 0.71 -3.42 2.70
N ALA A 48 0.23 -2.21 2.43
CA ALA A 48 0.15 -1.69 1.07
C ALA A 48 1.55 -1.56 0.43
N ARG A 49 2.57 -1.18 1.21
CA ARG A 49 3.96 -1.14 0.73
C ARG A 49 4.53 -2.52 0.44
N MET A 50 4.22 -3.51 1.27
CA MET A 50 4.64 -4.90 1.01
C MET A 50 4.04 -5.41 -0.29
N ILE A 51 2.75 -5.18 -0.54
CA ILE A 51 2.08 -5.59 -1.79
C ILE A 51 2.72 -4.93 -3.02
N ALA A 52 3.12 -3.67 -2.92
CA ALA A 52 3.80 -2.95 -4.00
C ALA A 52 5.19 -3.53 -4.31
N VAL A 53 5.89 -4.09 -3.30
CA VAL A 53 7.24 -4.66 -3.42
C VAL A 53 7.22 -6.15 -3.78
N GLU A 54 6.33 -6.95 -3.20
CA GLU A 54 6.29 -8.41 -3.36
C GLU A 54 5.97 -8.83 -4.81
N ARG A 55 5.24 -8.00 -5.55
CA ARG A 55 5.02 -8.20 -7.01
C ARG A 55 6.27 -8.01 -7.86
N LEU A 56 7.35 -7.38 -7.36
CA LEU A 56 8.64 -7.32 -8.05
C LEU A 56 9.47 -8.60 -7.85
N GLN A 57 9.19 -9.38 -6.79
CA GLN A 57 9.99 -10.54 -6.39
C GLN A 57 9.41 -11.88 -6.84
N ARG A 58 8.21 -11.91 -7.43
CA ARG A 58 7.73 -13.03 -8.23
C ARG A 58 7.95 -12.73 -9.71
N PRO A 59 9.16 -12.93 -10.28
CA PRO A 59 9.25 -13.19 -11.70
C PRO A 59 8.46 -14.47 -11.95
N GLU A 60 7.61 -14.45 -12.97
CA GLU A 60 6.83 -15.60 -13.40
C GLU A 60 7.73 -16.84 -13.51
N ASP A 61 7.57 -17.78 -12.57
CA ASP A 61 8.11 -19.12 -12.71
C ASP A 61 7.38 -19.78 -13.90
N ARG A 62 8.01 -19.66 -15.07
CA ARG A 62 7.87 -20.45 -16.32
C ARG A 62 6.57 -20.35 -17.13
#